data_AF-A0A814UNR0-F1
#
_entry.id   AF-A0A814UNR0-F1
#
_cell.length_a   1.000
_cell.length_b   1.000
_cell.length_c   1.000
_cell.angle_alpha   90.00
_cell.angle_beta   90.00
_cell.angle_gamma   90.00
#
_symmetry.space_group_name_H-M   'P 1'
#
loop_
_entity.id
_entity.type
_entity.pdbx_description
1 polymer ?
#
loop_
_entity_poly.entity_id
_entity_poly.type
_entity_poly.pdbx_seq_one_letter_code
_entity_poly.pdbx_strand_id
1 'polypeptide(L)'
;MAVSCWPIFANGYQYENESRLCTLTSKNVLISSMAFITIFLIPYAFVILLYTLVLYYAHITKSQLQHDDFRMRTLKRNMKIFKRIIILVLTLSVGGFPYIILILLNYFTNGNVWWPFYSIGVIFIPLSTTIATMVMFFTNKTVKTLLYTRLRYNFQNQQQRTGNTITMITNPIFPMP
;
A
#
# COMPACT_ATOMS: atom_id res chain seq x y z
N MET A 1 -14.68 -20.69 23.04
CA MET A 1 -13.81 -19.68 23.67
C MET A 1 -13.64 -18.54 22.69
N ALA A 2 -14.11 -17.34 23.02
CA ALA A 2 -13.92 -16.17 22.16
C ALA A 2 -12.50 -15.63 22.38
N VAL A 3 -11.66 -15.69 21.34
CA VAL A 3 -10.35 -15.03 21.37
C VAL A 3 -10.62 -13.54 21.19
N SER A 4 -10.53 -12.77 22.27
CA SER A 4 -10.78 -11.32 22.25
C SER A 4 -9.63 -10.62 21.54
N CYS A 5 -9.93 -9.99 20.40
CA CYS A 5 -8.96 -9.20 19.67
C CYS A 5 -9.11 -7.73 20.04
N TRP A 6 -8.26 -7.27 20.96
CA TRP A 6 -8.12 -5.87 21.37
C TRP A 6 -9.38 -5.18 21.95
N PRO A 7 -9.29 -4.56 23.14
CA PRO A 7 -10.46 -4.06 23.87
C PRO A 7 -11.10 -2.78 23.30
N ILE A 8 -10.48 -2.12 22.31
CA ILE A 8 -10.94 -0.80 21.83
C ILE A 8 -12.17 -0.90 20.91
N PHE A 9 -12.41 -2.07 20.31
CA PHE A 9 -13.56 -2.32 19.42
C PHE A 9 -14.29 -3.62 19.80
N ALA A 10 -14.74 -3.71 21.05
CA ALA A 10 -15.27 -4.92 21.67
C ALA A 10 -16.34 -5.69 20.86
N ASN A 11 -17.04 -5.03 19.93
CA ASN A 11 -18.08 -5.64 19.08
C ASN A 11 -17.78 -5.64 17.57
N GLY A 12 -16.64 -5.07 17.15
CA GLY A 12 -16.29 -4.91 15.73
C GLY A 12 -15.23 -5.89 15.24
N TYR A 13 -14.19 -6.11 16.04
CA TYR A 13 -13.12 -7.05 15.72
C TYR A 13 -13.34 -8.36 16.47
N GLN A 14 -13.53 -9.44 15.71
CA GLN A 14 -13.68 -10.78 16.27
C GLN A 14 -12.91 -11.78 15.44
N TYR A 15 -12.53 -12.88 16.09
CA TYR A 15 -11.95 -14.02 15.41
C TYR A 15 -13.03 -14.66 14.51
N GLU A 16 -12.82 -14.60 13.20
CA GLU A 16 -13.70 -15.26 12.23
C GLU A 16 -13.20 -16.67 11.93
N ASN A 17 -14.02 -17.67 12.25
CA ASN A 17 -13.66 -19.09 12.07
C ASN A 17 -13.45 -19.44 10.59
N GLU A 18 -14.16 -18.75 9.69
CA GLU A 18 -14.14 -18.98 8.24
C GLU A 18 -12.82 -18.57 7.60
N SER A 19 -12.21 -17.48 8.08
CA SER A 19 -10.93 -16.96 7.60
C SER A 19 -9.76 -17.30 8.51
N ARG A 20 -10.02 -17.84 9.71
CA ARG A 20 -9.02 -18.12 10.77
C ARG A 20 -8.17 -16.91 11.13
N LEU A 21 -8.76 -15.72 11.01
CA LEU A 21 -8.09 -14.45 11.20
C LEU A 21 -8.91 -13.61 12.15
N CYS A 22 -8.22 -12.76 12.90
CA CYS A 22 -8.90 -11.70 13.60
C CYS A 22 -9.03 -10.47 12.73
N THR A 23 -10.27 -10.15 12.37
CA THR A 23 -10.59 -9.09 11.44
C THR A 23 -11.81 -8.32 11.92
N LEU A 24 -12.02 -7.14 11.34
CA LEU A 24 -13.31 -6.49 11.40
C LEU A 24 -14.34 -7.47 10.82
N THR A 25 -15.34 -7.85 11.60
CA THR A 25 -16.29 -8.86 11.14
C THR A 25 -17.20 -8.30 10.09
N SER A 26 -17.45 -9.06 9.02
CA SER A 26 -18.46 -8.68 8.02
C SER A 26 -19.88 -9.07 8.43
N LYS A 27 -20.04 -9.82 9.52
CA LYS A 27 -21.35 -10.26 10.05
C LYS A 27 -22.12 -9.13 10.73
N ASN A 28 -21.40 -8.16 11.32
CA ASN A 28 -22.02 -6.97 11.91
C ASN A 28 -22.08 -5.84 10.89
N VAL A 29 -23.02 -5.94 9.94
CA VAL A 29 -23.13 -5.06 8.76
C VAL A 29 -23.07 -3.57 9.12
N LEU A 30 -23.67 -3.16 10.25
CA LEU A 30 -23.67 -1.76 10.67
C LEU A 30 -22.25 -1.27 11.03
N ILE A 31 -21.50 -2.03 11.81
CA ILE A 31 -20.12 -1.65 12.16
C ILE A 31 -19.22 -1.76 10.92
N SER A 32 -19.34 -2.83 10.13
CA SER A 32 -18.52 -3.03 8.93
C SER A 32 -18.75 -1.93 7.89
N SER A 33 -20.00 -1.52 7.68
CA SER A 33 -20.34 -0.44 6.75
C SER A 33 -19.85 0.92 7.24
N MET A 34 -19.96 1.22 8.53
CA MET A 34 -19.41 2.48 9.09
C MET A 34 -17.90 2.55 8.97
N ALA A 35 -17.19 1.47 9.29
CA ALA A 35 -15.75 1.37 9.11
C ALA A 35 -15.37 1.50 7.63
N PHE A 36 -16.13 0.87 6.73
CA PHE A 36 -15.92 0.99 5.29
C PHE A 36 -16.09 2.44 4.80
N ILE A 37 -17.17 3.12 5.20
CA ILE A 37 -17.43 4.51 4.80
C ILE A 37 -16.29 5.41 5.26
N THR A 38 -15.87 5.27 6.52
CA THR A 38 -14.85 6.13 7.13
C THR A 38 -13.44 5.87 6.61
N ILE A 39 -13.05 4.61 6.44
CA ILE A 39 -11.67 4.22 6.07
C ILE A 39 -11.49 4.21 4.55
N PHE A 40 -12.53 3.91 3.78
CA PHE A 40 -12.42 3.73 2.33
C PHE A 40 -13.19 4.80 1.54
N LEU A 41 -14.50 4.94 1.75
CA LEU A 41 -15.34 5.78 0.89
C LEU A 41 -14.96 7.27 1.00
N ILE A 42 -14.81 7.79 2.23
CA ILE A 42 -14.47 9.20 2.47
C ILE A 42 -13.09 9.56 1.88
N PRO A 43 -11.99 8.83 2.18
CA PRO A 43 -10.69 9.12 1.58
C PRO A 43 -10.69 9.01 0.06
N TYR A 44 -11.39 8.02 -0.49
CA TYR A 44 -11.49 7.83 -1.93
C TYR A 44 -12.24 8.98 -2.62
N ALA A 45 -13.38 9.39 -2.07
CA ALA A 45 -14.14 10.54 -2.54
C ALA A 45 -13.30 11.84 -2.48
N PHE A 46 -12.56 12.04 -1.39
CA PHE A 46 -11.69 13.20 -1.23
C PHE A 46 -10.57 13.23 -2.28
N VAL A 47 -9.93 12.09 -2.58
CA VAL A 47 -8.91 12.00 -3.63
C VAL A 47 -9.50 12.29 -5.01
N ILE A 48 -10.68 11.76 -5.33
CA ILE A 48 -11.37 12.03 -6.60
C ILE A 48 -11.68 13.52 -6.73
N LEU A 49 -12.26 14.13 -5.68
CA LEU A 49 -12.61 15.54 -5.67
C LEU A 49 -11.36 16.40 -5.91
N LEU A 50 -10.29 16.15 -5.16
CA LEU A 50 -9.02 16.85 -5.35
C LEU A 50 -8.48 16.69 -6.78
N TYR A 51 -8.57 15.50 -7.36
CA TYR A 51 -8.09 15.27 -8.71
C TYR A 51 -8.93 16.02 -9.76
N THR A 52 -10.25 16.00 -9.63
CA THR A 52 -11.15 16.74 -10.50
C THR A 52 -10.86 18.23 -10.43
N LEU A 53 -10.65 18.78 -9.23
CA LEU A 53 -10.22 20.17 -9.05
C LEU A 53 -8.88 20.45 -9.74
N VAL A 54 -7.87 19.61 -9.53
CA VAL A 54 -6.54 19.78 -10.16
C VAL A 54 -6.64 19.75 -11.69
N LEU A 55 -7.42 18.84 -12.26
CA LEU A 55 -7.64 18.78 -13.70
C LEU A 55 -8.40 20.00 -14.22
N TYR A 56 -9.44 20.44 -13.51
CA TYR A 56 -10.21 21.62 -13.85
C TYR A 56 -9.34 22.87 -13.87
N TYR A 57 -8.56 23.10 -12.80
CA TYR A 57 -7.59 24.18 -12.76
C TYR A 57 -6.55 24.04 -13.87
N ALA A 58 -5.94 22.86 -14.05
CA ALA A 58 -4.95 22.65 -15.11
C ALA A 58 -5.51 22.96 -16.50
N HIS A 59 -6.79 22.65 -16.77
CA HIS A 59 -7.45 22.95 -18.04
C HIS A 59 -7.62 24.47 -18.23
N ILE A 60 -8.11 25.18 -17.23
CA ILE A 60 -8.30 26.63 -17.27
C ILE A 60 -6.96 27.35 -17.40
N THR A 61 -5.97 26.97 -16.60
CA THR A 61 -4.68 27.68 -16.56
C THR A 61 -3.84 27.38 -17.81
N LYS A 62 -4.10 26.29 -18.55
CA LYS A 62 -3.40 25.96 -19.80
C LYS A 62 -3.59 27.02 -20.88
N SER A 63 -4.76 27.68 -20.95
CA SER A 63 -4.99 28.78 -21.89
C SER A 63 -4.31 30.08 -21.46
N GLN A 64 -4.08 30.27 -20.16
CA GLN A 64 -3.48 31.49 -19.59
C GLN A 64 -1.95 31.45 -19.50
N LEU A 65 -1.34 30.25 -19.43
CA LEU A 65 0.10 30.07 -19.19
C LEU A 65 0.93 29.79 -20.44
N GLN A 66 0.39 30.01 -21.63
CA GLN A 66 1.12 29.75 -22.89
C GLN A 66 2.44 30.56 -23.00
N HIS A 67 2.61 31.63 -22.21
CA HIS A 67 3.80 32.48 -22.18
C HIS A 67 4.72 32.30 -20.95
N ASP A 68 4.35 31.49 -19.94
CA ASP A 68 5.16 31.33 -18.72
C ASP A 68 5.64 29.88 -18.54
N ASP A 69 6.83 29.61 -19.09
CA ASP A 69 7.49 28.31 -19.10
C ASP A 69 7.74 27.74 -17.70
N PHE A 70 8.00 28.58 -16.70
CA PHE A 70 8.32 28.13 -15.36
C PHE A 70 7.10 27.54 -14.64
N ARG A 71 5.97 28.24 -14.74
CA ARG A 71 4.68 27.77 -14.20
C ARG A 71 4.21 26.50 -14.91
N MET A 72 4.39 26.41 -16.23
CA MET A 72 4.05 25.22 -17.01
C MET A 72 4.88 23.98 -16.59
N ARG A 73 6.18 24.13 -16.33
CA ARG A 73 7.03 23.03 -15.81
C ARG A 73 6.57 22.55 -14.44
N THR A 74 6.25 23.47 -13.53
CA THR A 74 5.78 23.13 -12.17
C THR A 74 4.45 22.39 -12.21
N LEU A 75 3.51 22.85 -13.03
CA LEU A 75 2.21 22.18 -13.23
C LEU A 75 2.40 20.75 -13.75
N LYS A 76 3.24 20.55 -14.77
CA LYS A 76 3.57 19.20 -15.30
C LYS A 76 4.18 18.29 -14.23
N ARG A 77 5.06 18.82 -13.36
CA ARG A 77 5.63 18.06 -12.25
C ARG A 77 4.56 17.62 -11.26
N ASN A 78 3.68 18.53 -10.86
CA ASN A 78 2.61 18.25 -9.90
C ASN A 78 1.60 17.25 -10.47
N MET A 79 1.19 17.40 -11.74
CA MET A 79 0.34 16.43 -12.43
C MET A 79 0.94 15.02 -12.45
N LYS A 80 2.26 14.91 -12.62
CA LYS A 80 2.95 13.60 -12.58
C LYS A 80 2.90 12.96 -11.19
N ILE A 81 2.98 13.75 -10.13
CA ILE A 81 2.83 13.27 -8.74
C ILE A 81 1.39 12.82 -8.49
N PHE A 82 0.40 13.64 -8.86
CA PHE A 82 -1.02 13.29 -8.73
C PHE A 82 -1.38 12.02 -9.49
N LYS A 83 -0.89 11.84 -10.72
CA LYS A 83 -1.10 10.60 -11.49
C LYS A 83 -0.62 9.36 -10.73
N ARG A 84 0.50 9.45 -9.99
CA ARG A 84 1.01 8.33 -9.18
C ARG A 84 0.12 8.05 -7.98
N ILE A 85 -0.36 9.09 -7.29
CA ILE A 85 -1.28 8.95 -6.17
C ILE A 85 -2.56 8.25 -6.62
N ILE A 86 -3.10 8.60 -7.78
CA ILE A 86 -4.31 7.96 -8.33
C ILE A 86 -4.05 6.50 -8.66
N ILE A 87 -2.95 6.16 -9.32
CA ILE A 87 -2.61 4.76 -9.60
C ILE A 87 -2.51 3.97 -8.29
N LEU A 88 -1.92 4.55 -7.24
CA LEU A 88 -1.84 3.91 -5.92
C LEU A 88 -3.23 3.70 -5.31
N VAL A 89 -4.09 4.72 -5.34
CA VAL A 89 -5.45 4.66 -4.81
C VAL A 89 -6.32 3.65 -5.58
N LEU A 90 -6.21 3.62 -6.91
CA LEU A 90 -6.86 2.61 -7.74
C LEU A 90 -6.37 1.21 -7.41
N THR A 91 -5.07 1.02 -7.19
CA THR A 91 -4.51 -0.28 -6.80
C THR A 91 -5.07 -0.76 -5.46
N LEU A 92 -5.18 0.13 -4.47
CA LEU A 92 -5.77 -0.18 -3.17
C LEU A 92 -7.28 -0.48 -3.28
N SER A 93 -7.98 0.15 -4.22
CA SER A 93 -9.41 -0.07 -4.44
C SER A 93 -9.73 -1.51 -4.86
N VAL A 94 -8.79 -2.17 -5.58
CA VAL A 94 -8.91 -3.58 -5.98
C VAL A 94 -8.98 -4.51 -4.76
N GLY A 95 -8.32 -4.15 -3.65
CA GLY A 95 -8.40 -4.92 -2.41
C GLY A 95 -9.64 -4.64 -1.58
N GLY A 96 -10.08 -3.38 -1.54
CA GLY A 96 -11.27 -2.98 -0.79
C GLY A 96 -12.57 -3.49 -1.42
N PHE A 97 -12.66 -3.51 -2.75
CA PHE A 97 -13.90 -3.82 -3.47
C PHE A 97 -14.45 -5.24 -3.23
N PRO A 98 -13.63 -6.32 -3.26
CA PRO A 98 -14.09 -7.66 -2.90
C PRO A 98 -14.64 -7.75 -1.47
N TYR A 99 -14.07 -7.01 -0.53
CA TYR A 99 -14.55 -6.98 0.85
C TYR A 99 -15.91 -6.26 0.97
N ILE A 100 -16.16 -5.22 0.16
CA ILE A 100 -17.50 -4.58 0.07
C ILE A 100 -18.53 -5.57 -0.43
N ILE A 101 -18.20 -6.30 -1.51
CA ILE A 101 -19.10 -7.32 -2.07
C ILE A 101 -19.43 -8.35 -0.99
N LEU A 102 -18.46 -8.75 -0.17
CA LEU A 102 -18.67 -9.67 0.95
C LEU A 102 -19.62 -9.11 2.02
N ILE A 103 -19.52 -7.83 2.37
CA ILE A 103 -20.46 -7.16 3.30
C ILE A 103 -21.87 -7.15 2.71
N LEU A 104 -22.01 -6.75 1.45
CA LEU A 104 -23.32 -6.72 0.76
C LEU A 104 -23.93 -8.12 0.66
N LEU A 105 -23.14 -9.13 0.28
CA LEU A 105 -23.59 -10.51 0.26
C LEU A 105 -24.04 -10.98 1.64
N ASN A 106 -23.32 -10.63 2.70
CA ASN A 106 -23.72 -10.94 4.07
C ASN A 106 -25.05 -10.30 4.45
N TYR A 107 -25.27 -9.05 4.04
CA TYR A 107 -26.55 -8.38 4.23
C TYR A 107 -27.69 -9.08 3.49
N PHE A 108 -27.51 -9.43 2.21
CA PHE A 108 -28.56 -10.06 1.40
C PHE A 108 -28.84 -11.53 1.76
N THR A 109 -27.85 -12.24 2.30
CA THR A 109 -27.96 -13.67 2.65
C THR A 109 -28.19 -13.91 4.14
N ASN A 110 -28.41 -12.84 4.94
CA ASN A 110 -28.54 -12.92 6.40
C ASN A 110 -27.38 -13.69 7.07
N GLY A 111 -26.15 -13.47 6.60
CA GLY A 111 -24.94 -14.11 7.13
C GLY A 111 -24.63 -15.49 6.57
N ASN A 112 -25.47 -16.07 5.71
CA ASN A 112 -25.26 -17.39 5.10
C ASN A 112 -24.40 -17.33 3.82
N VAL A 113 -23.30 -16.56 3.85
CA VAL A 113 -22.34 -16.54 2.75
C VAL A 113 -21.46 -17.78 2.80
N TRP A 114 -21.17 -18.38 1.64
CA TRP A 114 -20.30 -19.55 1.56
C TRP A 114 -18.86 -19.21 1.99
N TRP A 115 -18.27 -20.05 2.83
CA TRP A 115 -16.97 -19.83 3.48
C TRP A 115 -15.82 -19.40 2.55
N PRO A 116 -15.70 -19.86 1.28
CA PRO A 116 -14.60 -19.46 0.41
C PRO A 116 -14.65 -17.97 0.07
N PHE A 117 -15.84 -17.35 0.00
CA PHE A 117 -15.96 -15.93 -0.29
C PHE A 117 -15.37 -15.05 0.82
N TYR A 118 -15.48 -15.49 2.08
CA TYR A 118 -14.82 -14.81 3.20
C TYR A 118 -13.31 -14.84 3.06
N SER A 119 -12.75 -16.03 2.80
CA SER A 119 -11.31 -16.20 2.61
C SER A 119 -10.80 -15.38 1.43
N ILE A 120 -11.51 -15.41 0.30
CA ILE A 120 -11.17 -14.64 -0.89
C ILE A 120 -11.18 -13.14 -0.56
N GLY A 121 -12.28 -12.62 0.01
CA GLY A 121 -12.42 -11.20 0.32
C GLY A 121 -11.32 -10.69 1.25
N VAL A 122 -10.94 -11.49 2.26
CA VAL A 122 -9.86 -11.13 3.19
C VAL A 122 -8.47 -11.20 2.53
N ILE A 123 -8.20 -12.17 1.66
CA ILE A 123 -6.90 -12.32 0.95
C ILE A 123 -6.65 -11.17 -0.04
N PHE A 124 -7.70 -10.61 -0.63
CA PHE A 124 -7.57 -9.46 -1.55
C PHE A 124 -6.97 -8.22 -0.87
N ILE A 125 -7.16 -8.06 0.44
CA ILE A 125 -6.60 -6.95 1.21
C ILE A 125 -5.05 -6.99 1.20
N PRO A 126 -4.36 -8.01 1.75
CA PRO A 126 -2.90 -8.08 1.73
C PRO A 126 -2.33 -8.21 0.31
N LEU A 127 -3.08 -8.81 -0.62
CA LEU A 127 -2.65 -8.86 -2.02
C LEU A 127 -2.60 -7.44 -2.62
N SER A 128 -3.63 -6.62 -2.39
CA SER A 128 -3.65 -5.23 -2.88
C SER A 128 -2.55 -4.37 -2.27
N THR A 129 -2.22 -4.55 -0.98
CA THR A 129 -1.12 -3.82 -0.34
C THR A 129 0.24 -4.24 -0.90
N THR A 130 0.40 -5.53 -1.21
CA THR A 130 1.60 -6.05 -1.88
C THR A 130 1.76 -5.44 -3.28
N ILE A 131 0.68 -5.39 -4.07
CA ILE A 131 0.74 -4.76 -5.39
C ILE A 131 0.98 -3.25 -5.25
N ALA A 132 0.35 -2.57 -4.30
CA ALA A 132 0.53 -1.14 -4.06
C ALA A 132 1.97 -0.80 -3.67
N THR A 133 2.62 -1.62 -2.83
CA THR A 133 4.04 -1.45 -2.47
C THR A 133 4.96 -1.68 -3.67
N MET A 134 4.69 -2.69 -4.50
CA MET A 134 5.41 -2.90 -5.76
C MET A 134 5.25 -1.69 -6.71
N VAL A 135 4.03 -1.20 -6.91
CA VAL A 135 3.74 -0.02 -7.73
C VAL A 135 4.48 1.20 -7.20
N MET A 136 4.47 1.42 -5.88
CA MET A 136 5.21 2.53 -5.26
C MET A 136 6.72 2.42 -5.51
N PHE A 137 7.27 1.21 -5.40
CA PHE A 137 8.68 0.94 -5.68
C PHE A 137 9.06 1.25 -7.14
N PHE A 138 8.25 0.81 -8.11
CA PHE A 138 8.52 1.04 -9.53
C PHE A 138 8.27 2.49 -9.98
N THR A 139 7.28 3.16 -9.39
CA THR A 139 6.92 4.54 -9.78
C THR A 139 7.84 5.59 -9.15
N ASN A 140 8.37 5.32 -7.94
CA ASN A 140 9.20 6.27 -7.21
C ASN A 140 10.70 6.10 -7.50
N LYS A 141 11.19 6.88 -8.47
CA LYS A 141 12.62 6.94 -8.83
C LYS A 141 13.53 7.21 -7.63
N THR A 142 13.10 8.05 -6.67
CA THR A 142 13.91 8.40 -5.50
C THR A 142 14.11 7.19 -4.59
N VAL A 143 13.04 6.44 -4.32
CA VAL A 143 13.10 5.19 -3.55
C VAL A 143 14.01 4.18 -4.25
N LYS A 144 13.84 4.02 -5.56
CA LYS A 144 14.68 3.14 -6.38
C LYS A 144 16.16 3.52 -6.23
N THR A 145 16.53 4.78 -6.48
CA THR A 145 17.91 5.25 -6.37
C THR A 145 18.48 5.03 -4.96
N LEU A 146 17.74 5.36 -3.91
CA LEU A 146 18.18 5.20 -2.52
C LEU A 146 18.44 3.73 -2.18
N LEU A 147 17.57 2.83 -2.65
CA LEU A 147 17.70 1.40 -2.43
C LEU A 147 18.90 0.82 -3.20
N TYR A 148 19.11 1.21 -4.46
CA TYR A 148 20.30 0.81 -5.23
C TYR A 148 21.59 1.31 -4.59
N THR A 149 21.63 2.56 -4.13
CA THR A 149 22.83 3.11 -3.48
C THR A 149 23.16 2.36 -2.19
N ARG A 150 22.14 2.05 -1.36
CA ARG A 150 22.36 1.27 -0.13
C ARG A 150 22.79 -0.17 -0.42
N LEU A 151 22.17 -0.84 -1.39
CA LEU A 151 22.56 -2.20 -1.79
C LEU A 151 24.00 -2.24 -2.29
N ARG A 152 24.38 -1.29 -3.15
CA ARG A 152 25.76 -1.20 -3.68
C ARG A 152 26.78 -0.99 -2.56
N TYR A 153 26.48 -0.09 -1.61
CA TYR A 153 27.34 0.18 -0.46
C TYR A 153 27.50 -1.06 0.44
N ASN A 154 26.40 -1.77 0.74
CA ASN A 154 26.47 -3.00 1.53
C ASN A 154 27.28 -4.10 0.83
N PHE A 155 27.16 -4.23 -0.49
CA PHE A 155 27.91 -5.22 -1.26
C PHE A 155 29.42 -4.92 -1.25
N GLN A 156 29.80 -3.64 -1.38
CA GLN A 156 31.20 -3.20 -1.27
C GLN A 156 31.78 -3.44 0.13
N ASN A 157 31.01 -3.15 1.18
CA ASN A 157 31.43 -3.42 2.56
C ASN A 157 31.58 -4.92 2.86
N GLN A 158 30.73 -5.78 2.28
CA GLN A 158 30.89 -7.22 2.39
C GLN A 158 32.15 -7.71 1.68
N GLN A 159 32.47 -7.19 0.50
CA GLN A 159 33.72 -7.53 -0.21
C GLN A 159 34.98 -7.08 0.54
N GLN A 160 34.96 -5.91 1.19
CA GLN A 160 36.08 -5.47 2.02
C GLN A 160 36.27 -6.35 3.26
N ARG A 161 35.17 -6.80 3.88
CA ARG A 161 35.24 -7.74 5.01
C ARG A 161 35.81 -9.09 4.59
N THR A 162 35.37 -9.67 3.48
CA THR A 162 35.92 -10.95 3.00
C THR A 162 37.36 -10.82 2.50
N GLY A 163 37.73 -9.71 1.86
CA GLY A 163 39.11 -9.43 1.44
C GLY A 163 40.08 -9.31 2.62
N ASN A 164 39.68 -8.62 3.70
CA ASN A 164 40.52 -8.48 4.89
C ASN A 164 40.65 -9.79 5.70
N THR A 165 39.67 -10.68 5.64
CA THR A 165 39.78 -11.99 6.31
C THR A 165 40.75 -12.92 5.58
N ILE A 166 40.86 -12.83 4.25
CA ILE A 166 41.79 -13.65 3.46
C ILE A 166 43.24 -13.18 3.67
N THR A 167 43.49 -11.88 3.76
CA THR A 167 44.85 -11.34 4.01
C THR A 167 45.38 -11.64 5.42
N MET A 168 44.50 -11.85 6.42
CA MET A 168 44.92 -12.32 7.74
C MET A 168 45.32 -13.81 7.77
N ILE A 169 44.82 -14.63 6.84
CA ILE A 169 45.14 -16.06 6.80
C ILE A 169 46.45 -16.32 6.02
N THR A 170 46.84 -15.43 5.11
CA THR A 170 48.05 -15.59 4.27
C THR A 170 49.35 -15.10 4.89
N ASN A 171 49.33 -14.54 6.11
CA ASN A 171 50.54 -14.30 6.90
C ASN A 171 50.64 -15.32 8.04
N PRO A 172 51.03 -16.59 7.78
CA PRO A 172 51.58 -17.41 8.84
C PRO A 172 52.88 -16.75 9.25
N ILE A 173 52.86 -16.12 10.42
CA ILE A 173 54.04 -15.68 11.16
C ILE A 173 54.85 -16.95 11.45
N PHE A 174 55.71 -17.33 10.52
CA PHE A 174 56.76 -18.30 10.75
C PHE A 174 57.97 -17.52 11.27
N PRO A 175 58.28 -17.58 12.57
CA PRO A 175 59.59 -17.16 13.04
C PRO A 175 60.61 -18.15 12.46
N MET A 176 61.46 -17.67 11.55
CA MET A 176 62.65 -18.43 11.18
C MET A 176 63.67 -18.35 12.33
N PRO A 177 64.32 -19.49 12.67
CA PRO A 177 65.32 -19.59 13.74
C PRO A 177 66.64 -18.90 13.41
#